data_AF-A0A158NBC4-F1
#
_entry.id   AF-A0A158NBC4-F1
#
_cell.length_a   1.000
_cell.length_b   1.000
_cell.length_c   1.000
_cell.angle_alpha   90.00
_cell.angle_beta   90.00
_cell.angle_gamma   90.00
#
_symmetry.space_group_name_H-M   'P 1'
#
loop_
_entity.id
_entity.type
_entity.pdbx_description
1 polymer ?
#
loop_
_entity_poly.entity_id
_entity_poly.type
_entity_poly.pdbx_seq_one_letter_code
_entity_poly.pdbx_strand_id
1 'polypeptide(L)'
;MRVTACHFRRCIIAGLFIALLFCVVQVIRIELGFNEPDMSNLNKLFADIRNTLQGKQEERLPFFSFIFPPWFKQVHPQAYANFVYNTQYLTSPFDVHKTLENILNFGTPKDGDRRQRAISLFDKIPVDRTCADAFIEPHWCACLGWKELSIDDTNVVAAANYFVQFLNGYIEDHHNICAILHLDEILWAARLIPTKGLLKFRKSGDQDGFIGDFSAKTKVITEIYQLKVKTVPGDALFEVSIVQDLAKNTFHTKISDVSRINMYGSQARCVENSLFHLRKYCYCKG
;
A
#
# COMPACT_ATOMS: atom_id res chain seq x y z
N MET A 1 -3.73 -75.21 15.75
CA MET A 1 -4.15 -74.27 14.68
C MET A 1 -5.32 -73.37 15.13
N ARG A 2 -5.11 -72.42 16.07
CA ARG A 2 -6.17 -71.48 16.51
C ARG A 2 -5.75 -70.01 16.62
N VAL A 3 -4.48 -69.67 16.37
CA VAL A 3 -3.96 -68.30 16.57
C VAL A 3 -4.00 -67.45 15.28
N THR A 4 -3.91 -68.06 14.10
CA THR A 4 -3.93 -67.36 12.80
C THR A 4 -5.32 -66.84 12.39
N ALA A 5 -6.41 -67.43 12.88
CA ALA A 5 -7.77 -66.98 12.57
C ALA A 5 -8.17 -65.66 13.27
N CYS A 6 -7.56 -65.35 14.42
CA CYS A 6 -7.91 -64.16 15.20
C CYS A 6 -7.28 -62.88 14.62
N HIS A 7 -6.06 -62.96 14.09
CA HIS A 7 -5.38 -61.84 13.43
C HIS A 7 -6.05 -61.48 12.10
N PHE A 8 -6.47 -62.47 11.31
CA PHE A 8 -7.18 -62.22 10.05
C PHE A 8 -8.50 -61.48 10.27
N ARG A 9 -9.25 -61.86 11.31
CA ARG A 9 -10.51 -61.20 11.68
C ARG A 9 -10.29 -59.76 12.17
N ARG A 10 -9.20 -59.49 12.90
CA ARG A 10 -8.81 -58.13 13.32
C ARG A 10 -8.41 -57.24 12.14
N CYS A 11 -7.68 -57.77 11.16
CA CYS A 11 -7.31 -57.01 9.96
C CYS A 11 -8.53 -56.67 9.09
N ILE A 12 -9.49 -57.58 8.96
CA ILE A 12 -10.75 -57.32 8.23
C ILE A 12 -11.57 -56.23 8.94
N ILE A 13 -11.68 -56.31 10.27
CA ILE A 13 -12.40 -55.30 11.06
C ILE A 13 -11.72 -53.93 10.94
N ALA A 14 -10.38 -53.87 11.01
CA ALA A 14 -9.64 -52.63 10.84
C ALA A 14 -9.81 -52.04 9.43
N GLY A 15 -9.75 -52.88 8.38
CA GLY A 15 -9.99 -52.46 7.00
C GLY A 15 -11.40 -51.91 6.78
N LEU A 16 -12.42 -52.58 7.34
CA LEU A 16 -13.80 -52.11 7.28
C LEU A 16 -14.00 -50.81 8.06
N PHE A 17 -13.34 -50.64 9.21
CA PHE A 17 -13.41 -49.39 9.98
C PHE A 17 -12.78 -48.22 9.24
N ILE A 18 -11.63 -48.43 8.57
CA ILE A 18 -10.97 -47.39 7.75
C ILE A 18 -11.85 -47.03 6.55
N ALA A 19 -12.44 -48.02 5.87
CA ALA A 19 -13.36 -47.78 4.76
C ALA A 19 -14.61 -47.01 5.22
N LEU A 20 -15.19 -47.37 6.37
CA LEU A 20 -16.33 -46.67 6.94
C LEU A 20 -15.97 -45.24 7.33
N LEU A 21 -14.80 -45.03 7.94
CA LEU A 21 -14.32 -43.69 8.31
C LEU A 21 -14.12 -42.82 7.06
N PHE A 22 -13.55 -43.39 5.99
CA PHE A 22 -13.38 -42.70 4.71
C PHE A 22 -14.74 -42.34 4.08
N CYS A 23 -15.71 -43.26 4.10
CA CYS A 23 -17.06 -43.00 3.63
C CYS A 23 -17.77 -41.94 4.47
N VAL A 24 -17.65 -41.98 5.80
CA VAL A 24 -18.23 -40.97 6.70
C VAL A 24 -17.60 -39.60 6.44
N VAL A 25 -16.28 -39.53 6.28
CA VAL A 25 -15.59 -38.27 5.93
C VAL A 25 -16.03 -37.76 4.55
N GLN A 26 -16.20 -38.63 3.56
CA GLN A 26 -16.72 -38.27 2.24
C GLN A 26 -18.17 -37.76 2.31
N VAL A 27 -19.05 -38.45 3.04
CA VAL A 27 -20.45 -38.04 3.22
C VAL A 27 -20.53 -36.71 3.99
N ILE A 28 -19.74 -36.55 5.06
CA ILE A 28 -19.64 -35.27 5.79
C ILE A 28 -19.13 -34.16 4.88
N ARG A 29 -18.14 -34.44 4.01
CA ARG A 29 -17.64 -33.46 3.04
C ARG A 29 -18.69 -33.04 2.01
N ILE A 30 -19.55 -33.98 1.61
CA ILE A 30 -20.67 -33.75 0.68
C ILE A 30 -21.80 -32.97 1.35
N GLU A 31 -22.23 -33.37 2.55
CA GLU A 31 -23.35 -32.75 3.29
C GLU A 31 -23.00 -31.37 3.88
N LEU A 32 -21.74 -31.17 4.31
CA LEU A 32 -21.26 -29.88 4.82
C LEU A 32 -20.73 -28.94 3.72
N GLY A 33 -20.78 -29.34 2.44
CA GLY A 33 -20.42 -28.46 1.32
C GLY A 33 -18.97 -27.97 1.32
N PHE A 34 -18.02 -28.72 1.89
CA PHE A 34 -16.58 -28.39 1.85
C PHE A 34 -15.94 -28.76 0.49
N ASN A 35 -16.58 -28.36 -0.61
CA ASN A 35 -16.01 -28.34 -1.94
C ASN A 35 -15.63 -26.90 -2.27
N GLU A 36 -14.31 -26.66 -2.34
CA GLU A 36 -13.63 -25.42 -2.71
C GLU A 36 -13.91 -24.20 -1.79
N PRO A 37 -12.88 -23.38 -1.45
CA PRO A 37 -13.19 -22.02 -1.02
C PRO A 37 -14.02 -21.40 -2.15
N ASP A 38 -15.22 -20.92 -1.84
CA ASP A 38 -16.14 -20.37 -2.83
C ASP A 38 -15.46 -19.20 -3.57
N MET A 39 -14.78 -19.54 -4.67
CA MET A 39 -14.02 -18.59 -5.49
C MET A 39 -14.95 -17.50 -6.01
N SER A 40 -16.27 -17.74 -6.05
CA SER A 40 -17.30 -16.73 -6.32
C SER A 40 -17.26 -15.58 -5.33
N ASN A 41 -17.23 -15.86 -4.03
CA ASN A 41 -17.23 -14.83 -2.99
C ASN A 41 -15.91 -14.08 -2.92
N LEU A 42 -14.80 -14.79 -3.11
CA LEU A 42 -13.47 -14.18 -3.17
C LEU A 42 -13.33 -13.29 -4.42
N ASN A 43 -13.76 -13.78 -5.59
CA ASN A 43 -13.77 -13.01 -6.83
C ASN A 43 -14.70 -11.80 -6.75
N LYS A 44 -15.86 -11.93 -6.07
CA LYS A 44 -16.78 -10.83 -5.82
C LYS A 44 -16.18 -9.80 -4.87
N LEU A 45 -15.54 -10.23 -3.79
CA LEU A 45 -14.81 -9.35 -2.87
C LEU A 45 -13.69 -8.59 -3.59
N PHE A 46 -12.88 -9.28 -4.39
CA PHE A 46 -11.85 -8.63 -5.20
C PHE A 46 -12.44 -7.68 -6.25
N ALA A 47 -13.57 -8.02 -6.87
CA ALA A 47 -14.27 -7.12 -7.79
C ALA A 47 -14.77 -5.86 -7.09
N ASP A 48 -15.37 -5.99 -5.90
CA ASP A 48 -15.86 -4.86 -5.11
C ASP A 48 -14.71 -3.94 -4.67
N ILE A 49 -13.59 -4.51 -4.22
CA ILE A 49 -12.37 -3.76 -3.85
C ILE A 49 -11.79 -3.05 -5.09
N ARG A 50 -11.64 -3.75 -6.22
CA ARG A 50 -11.12 -3.17 -7.48
C ARG A 50 -12.00 -2.05 -8.04
N ASN A 51 -13.29 -2.01 -7.69
CA ASN A 51 -14.18 -0.92 -8.07
C ASN A 51 -14.01 0.35 -7.20
N THR A 52 -13.36 0.24 -6.04
CA THR A 52 -13.03 1.41 -5.20
C THR A 52 -11.87 2.20 -5.80
N LEU A 53 -11.76 3.49 -5.45
CA LEU A 53 -10.63 4.33 -5.87
C LEU A 53 -9.27 3.71 -5.47
N GLN A 54 -9.20 3.17 -4.25
CA GLN A 54 -8.01 2.52 -3.71
C GLN A 54 -7.67 1.24 -4.49
N GLY A 55 -8.64 0.34 -4.72
CA GLY A 55 -8.37 -0.89 -5.45
C GLY A 55 -7.98 -0.66 -6.91
N LYS A 56 -8.55 0.37 -7.56
CA LYS A 56 -8.07 0.80 -8.87
C LYS A 56 -6.62 1.29 -8.84
N GLN A 57 -6.22 1.98 -7.77
CA GLN A 57 -4.84 2.44 -7.61
C GLN A 57 -3.88 1.27 -7.38
N GLU A 58 -4.28 0.30 -6.54
CA GLU A 58 -3.49 -0.92 -6.28
C GLU A 58 -3.32 -1.78 -7.54
N GLU A 59 -4.33 -1.86 -8.40
CA GLU A 59 -4.24 -2.55 -9.71
C GLU A 59 -3.18 -1.94 -10.64
N ARG A 60 -2.79 -0.68 -10.42
CA ARG A 60 -1.76 0.05 -11.19
C ARG A 60 -0.36 -0.02 -10.56
N LEU A 61 -0.24 -0.64 -9.39
CA LEU A 61 1.02 -0.73 -8.63
C LEU A 61 1.44 -2.21 -8.52
N PRO A 62 1.84 -2.84 -9.64
CA PRO A 62 2.28 -4.23 -9.61
C PRO A 62 3.54 -4.37 -8.76
N PHE A 63 3.56 -5.38 -7.89
CA PHE A 63 4.73 -5.74 -7.11
C PHE A 63 5.57 -6.78 -7.85
N PHE A 64 6.87 -6.55 -7.94
CA PHE A 64 7.84 -7.52 -8.45
C PHE A 64 9.05 -7.59 -7.53
N SER A 65 9.65 -8.76 -7.37
CA SER A 65 10.83 -8.95 -6.53
C SER A 65 11.88 -9.83 -7.22
N PHE A 66 13.17 -9.54 -6.96
CA PHE A 66 14.30 -10.34 -7.41
C PHE A 66 15.07 -10.85 -6.18
N ILE A 67 15.54 -12.10 -6.25
CA ILE A 67 16.48 -12.67 -5.29
C ILE A 67 17.76 -13.01 -6.04
N PHE A 68 18.88 -12.45 -5.59
CA PHE A 68 20.18 -12.67 -6.21
C PHE A 68 21.01 -13.68 -5.41
N PRO A 69 21.63 -14.68 -6.05
CA PRO A 69 22.56 -15.55 -5.36
C PRO A 69 23.79 -14.75 -4.89
N PRO A 70 24.45 -15.15 -3.77
CA PRO A 70 25.56 -14.37 -3.20
C PRO A 70 26.70 -14.10 -4.18
N TRP A 71 27.01 -15.05 -5.06
CA TRP A 71 28.06 -14.91 -6.06
C TRP A 71 27.78 -13.79 -7.07
N PHE A 72 26.52 -13.50 -7.40
CA PHE A 72 26.18 -12.48 -8.39
C PHE A 72 26.62 -11.09 -7.93
N LYS A 73 26.49 -10.82 -6.64
CA LYS A 73 26.92 -9.55 -6.03
C LYS A 73 28.45 -9.37 -6.10
N GLN A 74 29.19 -10.47 -6.12
CA GLN A 74 30.66 -10.47 -6.19
C GLN A 74 31.14 -10.36 -7.65
N VAL A 75 30.50 -11.08 -8.57
CA VAL A 75 30.90 -11.14 -9.98
C VAL A 75 30.40 -9.92 -10.79
N HIS A 76 29.20 -9.42 -10.46
CA HIS A 76 28.57 -8.28 -11.14
C HIS A 76 28.19 -7.16 -10.16
N PRO A 77 29.16 -6.58 -9.42
CA PRO A 77 28.88 -5.61 -8.37
C PRO A 77 28.20 -4.34 -8.91
N GLN A 78 28.61 -3.86 -10.09
CA GLN A 78 28.01 -2.67 -10.70
C GLN A 78 26.56 -2.91 -11.15
N ALA A 79 26.27 -4.06 -11.76
CA ALA A 79 24.91 -4.43 -12.15
C ALA A 79 23.98 -4.52 -10.92
N TYR A 80 24.47 -5.11 -9.83
CA TYR A 80 23.72 -5.19 -8.59
C TYR A 80 23.51 -3.82 -7.95
N ALA A 81 24.53 -2.94 -7.97
CA ALA A 81 24.41 -1.57 -7.48
C ALA A 81 23.37 -0.76 -8.28
N ASN A 82 23.38 -0.87 -9.62
CA ASN A 82 22.36 -0.28 -10.48
C ASN A 82 20.96 -0.84 -10.16
N PHE A 83 20.84 -2.15 -9.98
CA PHE A 83 19.58 -2.79 -9.61
C PHE A 83 19.02 -2.24 -8.30
N VAL A 84 19.85 -2.12 -7.26
CA VAL A 84 19.44 -1.54 -5.96
C VAL A 84 19.06 -0.07 -6.11
N TYR A 85 19.84 0.70 -6.88
CA TYR A 85 19.52 2.09 -7.20
C TYR A 85 18.13 2.20 -7.85
N ASN A 86 17.83 1.35 -8.84
CA ASN A 86 16.58 1.35 -9.59
C ASN A 86 15.33 1.08 -8.74
N THR A 87 15.46 0.52 -7.54
CA THR A 87 14.31 0.29 -6.64
C THR A 87 13.57 1.56 -6.21
N GLN A 88 14.20 2.73 -6.38
CA GLN A 88 13.65 4.04 -6.05
C GLN A 88 13.15 4.82 -7.27
N TYR A 89 13.18 4.22 -8.47
CA TYR A 89 12.85 4.90 -9.72
C TYR A 89 11.75 4.18 -10.49
N LEU A 90 11.14 4.88 -11.45
CA LEU A 90 10.05 4.35 -12.25
C LEU A 90 10.53 3.24 -13.20
N THR A 91 10.08 2.02 -12.93
CA THR A 91 10.29 0.83 -13.76
C THR A 91 8.96 0.29 -14.29
N SER A 92 8.99 -0.45 -15.39
CA SER A 92 7.83 -1.12 -15.97
C SER A 92 8.09 -2.62 -16.19
N PRO A 93 7.05 -3.44 -16.44
CA PRO A 93 7.23 -4.84 -16.82
C PRO A 93 8.11 -5.04 -18.07
N PHE A 94 8.21 -4.03 -18.94
CA PHE A 94 9.13 -4.08 -20.09
C PHE A 94 10.59 -4.08 -19.66
N ASP A 95 10.94 -3.37 -18.59
CA ASP A 95 12.29 -3.37 -18.02
C ASP A 95 12.63 -4.73 -17.41
N VAL A 96 11.66 -5.38 -16.75
CA VAL A 96 11.80 -6.75 -16.25
C VAL A 96 12.08 -7.71 -17.40
N HIS A 97 11.27 -7.66 -18.46
CA HIS A 97 11.50 -8.46 -19.67
C HIS A 97 12.91 -8.22 -20.25
N LYS A 98 13.33 -6.95 -20.38
CA LYS A 98 14.67 -6.61 -20.87
C LYS A 98 15.79 -7.10 -19.95
N THR A 99 15.54 -7.14 -18.65
CA THR A 99 16.47 -7.69 -17.67
C THR A 99 16.62 -9.19 -17.84
N LEU A 100 15.52 -9.92 -18.05
CA LEU A 100 15.56 -11.36 -18.31
C LEU A 100 16.30 -11.67 -19.62
N GLU A 101 16.13 -10.86 -20.67
CA GLU A 101 16.95 -10.97 -21.89
C GLU A 101 18.44 -10.75 -21.59
N ASN A 102 18.78 -9.73 -20.79
CA ASN A 102 20.16 -9.42 -20.41
C ASN A 102 20.80 -10.55 -19.57
N ILE A 103 20.03 -11.32 -18.80
CA ILE A 103 20.56 -12.51 -18.10
C ILE A 103 21.08 -13.55 -19.09
N LEU A 104 20.45 -13.70 -20.27
CA LEU A 104 20.89 -14.66 -21.29
C LEU A 104 22.16 -14.20 -22.01
N ASN A 105 22.36 -12.89 -22.15
CA ASN A 105 23.54 -12.30 -22.76
C ASN A 105 23.99 -11.06 -21.97
N PHE A 106 24.81 -11.31 -20.94
CA PHE A 106 25.14 -10.31 -19.93
C PHE A 106 26.07 -9.22 -20.47
N GLY A 107 25.52 -8.04 -20.65
CA GLY A 107 26.26 -6.86 -21.10
C GLY A 107 27.02 -6.15 -19.99
N THR A 108 27.87 -5.19 -20.37
CA THR A 108 28.46 -4.24 -19.43
C THR A 108 27.38 -3.25 -18.95
N PRO A 109 27.20 -3.07 -17.63
CA PRO A 109 26.25 -2.11 -17.08
C PRO A 109 26.53 -0.67 -17.55
N LYS A 110 25.48 0.06 -17.90
CA LYS A 110 25.57 1.44 -18.41
C LYS A 110 24.41 2.30 -17.92
N ASP A 111 24.42 3.58 -18.27
CA ASP A 111 23.26 4.47 -18.11
C ASP A 111 22.20 4.15 -19.16
N GLY A 112 20.94 4.07 -18.73
CA GLY A 112 19.80 3.83 -19.59
C GLY A 112 19.47 5.01 -20.49
N ASP A 113 18.98 4.74 -21.70
CA ASP A 113 18.48 5.75 -22.63
C ASP A 113 16.94 5.81 -22.57
N ARG A 114 16.38 6.97 -22.22
CA ARG A 114 14.93 7.19 -22.13
C ARG A 114 14.18 6.99 -23.45
N ARG A 115 14.89 7.06 -24.58
CA ARG A 115 14.30 6.79 -25.91
C ARG A 115 14.02 5.30 -26.12
N GLN A 116 14.60 4.44 -25.30
CA GLN A 116 14.38 3.00 -25.36
C GLN A 116 13.10 2.64 -24.62
N ARG A 117 12.29 1.78 -25.24
CA ARG A 117 11.07 1.25 -24.64
C ARG A 117 11.28 0.57 -23.31
N ALA A 118 12.41 -0.13 -23.17
CA ALA A 118 12.77 -0.88 -21.99
C ALA A 118 14.25 -0.70 -21.69
N ILE A 119 14.58 -0.55 -20.41
CA ILE A 119 15.94 -0.45 -19.90
C ILE A 119 16.14 -1.66 -18.98
N SER A 120 17.26 -2.37 -19.12
CA SER A 120 17.57 -3.46 -18.20
C SER A 120 17.72 -2.92 -16.79
N LEU A 121 17.20 -3.61 -15.78
CA LEU A 121 17.37 -3.27 -14.36
C LEU A 121 18.82 -3.43 -13.88
N PHE A 122 19.71 -3.98 -14.71
CA PHE A 122 21.17 -3.97 -14.50
C PHE A 122 21.84 -2.70 -15.03
N ASP A 123 21.16 -1.93 -15.87
CA ASP A 123 21.54 -0.58 -16.29
C ASP A 123 20.89 0.44 -15.35
N LYS A 124 21.42 1.66 -15.31
CA LYS A 124 20.91 2.71 -14.42
C LYS A 124 19.71 3.42 -15.04
N ILE A 125 18.56 3.37 -14.38
CA ILE A 125 17.34 4.06 -14.84
C ILE A 125 17.50 5.58 -14.65
N PRO A 126 17.22 6.40 -15.68
CA PRO A 126 17.27 7.85 -15.56
C PRO A 126 16.27 8.40 -14.53
N VAL A 127 16.72 9.35 -13.70
CA VAL A 127 15.90 9.96 -12.63
C VAL A 127 14.67 10.70 -13.15
N ASP A 128 14.78 11.27 -14.35
CA ASP A 128 13.74 12.05 -15.01
C ASP A 128 12.95 11.24 -16.04
N ARG A 129 12.92 9.91 -15.90
CA ARG A 129 12.08 9.03 -16.73
C ARG A 129 10.61 9.18 -16.34
N THR A 130 9.78 9.48 -17.32
CA THR A 130 8.34 9.65 -17.16
C THR A 130 7.57 8.35 -17.49
N CYS A 131 6.29 8.28 -17.11
CA CYS A 131 5.40 7.19 -17.54
C CYS A 131 5.36 7.05 -19.07
N ALA A 132 5.42 8.17 -19.81
CA ALA A 132 5.46 8.15 -21.28
C ALA A 132 6.76 7.51 -21.81
N ASP A 133 7.92 7.86 -21.22
CA ASP A 133 9.21 7.25 -21.58
C ASP A 133 9.25 5.75 -21.23
N ALA A 134 8.51 5.33 -20.20
CA ALA A 134 8.35 3.93 -19.82
C ALA A 134 7.30 3.18 -20.64
N PHE A 135 6.69 3.83 -21.64
CA PHE A 135 5.59 3.31 -22.45
C PHE A 135 4.41 2.81 -21.61
N ILE A 136 4.14 3.52 -20.51
CA ILE A 136 2.97 3.31 -19.66
C ILE A 136 1.91 4.31 -20.11
N GLU A 137 0.76 3.82 -20.57
CA GLU A 137 -0.32 4.69 -20.97
C GLU A 137 -0.79 5.57 -19.80
N PRO A 138 -1.25 6.80 -20.07
CA PRO A 138 -1.63 7.75 -19.01
C PRO A 138 -2.65 7.22 -17.99
N HIS A 139 -3.43 6.21 -18.36
CA HIS A 139 -4.43 5.59 -17.50
C HIS A 139 -3.88 4.49 -16.58
N TRP A 140 -2.72 3.92 -16.89
CA TRP A 140 -1.98 2.96 -16.05
C TRP A 140 -0.93 3.63 -15.17
N CYS A 141 -0.55 4.87 -15.50
CA CYS A 141 0.37 5.64 -14.69
C CYS A 141 -0.21 5.88 -13.28
N ALA A 142 0.51 5.41 -12.26
CA ALA A 142 0.07 5.42 -10.86
C ALA A 142 0.35 6.75 -10.14
N CYS A 143 1.00 7.73 -10.78
CA CYS A 143 1.28 9.02 -10.16
C CYS A 143 -0.02 9.76 -9.84
N LEU A 144 -0.22 10.08 -8.56
CA LEU A 144 -1.36 10.87 -8.10
C LEU A 144 -1.02 12.36 -8.19
N GLY A 145 -1.93 13.15 -8.75
CA GLY A 145 -1.76 14.61 -8.81
C GLY A 145 -2.20 15.24 -7.51
N TRP A 146 -1.44 16.22 -7.00
CA TRP A 146 -1.86 17.07 -5.90
C TRP A 146 -2.27 18.43 -6.44
N LYS A 147 -3.42 18.94 -6.00
CA LYS A 147 -3.81 20.33 -6.22
C LYS A 147 -3.66 21.08 -4.92
N GLU A 148 -2.76 22.05 -4.93
CA GLU A 148 -2.64 23.01 -3.84
C GLU A 148 -3.95 23.78 -3.65
N LEU A 149 -4.33 23.96 -2.40
CA LEU A 149 -5.54 24.66 -1.98
C LEU A 149 -5.17 25.91 -1.19
N SER A 150 -6.09 26.87 -1.16
CA SER A 150 -5.94 28.01 -0.26
C SER A 150 -6.01 27.52 1.20
N ILE A 151 -5.16 28.08 2.06
CA ILE A 151 -5.21 27.83 3.51
C ILE A 151 -6.50 28.36 4.15
N ASP A 152 -7.16 29.32 3.49
CA ASP A 152 -8.45 29.89 3.91
C ASP A 152 -9.66 29.09 3.41
N ASP A 153 -9.44 27.99 2.65
CA ASP A 153 -10.54 27.13 2.19
C ASP A 153 -11.27 26.51 3.39
N THR A 154 -12.60 26.59 3.40
CA THR A 154 -13.42 26.12 4.52
C THR A 154 -13.17 24.66 4.87
N ASN A 155 -12.93 23.79 3.88
CA ASN A 155 -12.62 22.38 4.14
C ASN A 155 -11.21 22.21 4.70
N VAL A 156 -10.25 23.01 4.26
CA VAL A 156 -8.88 23.02 4.79
C VAL A 156 -8.87 23.44 6.27
N VAL A 157 -9.57 24.52 6.60
CA VAL A 157 -9.71 25.00 7.98
C VAL A 157 -10.45 23.97 8.85
N ALA A 158 -11.53 23.36 8.34
CA ALA A 158 -12.25 22.31 9.07
C ALA A 158 -11.37 21.07 9.31
N ALA A 159 -10.60 20.66 8.31
CA ALA A 159 -9.68 19.53 8.41
C ALA A 159 -8.52 19.80 9.39
N ALA A 160 -7.97 21.03 9.41
CA ALA A 160 -6.94 21.43 10.37
C ALA A 160 -7.46 21.42 11.81
N ASN A 161 -8.65 21.95 12.04
CA ASN A 161 -9.30 21.91 13.36
C ASN A 161 -9.60 20.48 13.80
N TYR A 162 -10.13 19.65 12.89
CA TYR A 162 -10.31 18.21 13.14
C TYR A 162 -9.00 17.54 13.53
N PHE A 163 -7.89 17.84 12.83
CA PHE A 163 -6.59 17.24 13.15
C PHE A 163 -6.13 17.57 14.57
N VAL A 164 -6.25 18.82 15.01
CA VAL A 164 -5.87 19.20 16.38
C VAL A 164 -6.77 18.52 17.42
N GLN A 165 -8.07 18.38 17.14
CA GLN A 165 -8.99 17.63 17.99
C GLN A 165 -8.60 16.14 18.07
N PHE A 166 -8.33 15.53 16.91
CA PHE A 166 -7.85 14.14 16.81
C PHE A 166 -6.57 13.94 17.61
N LEU A 167 -5.60 14.85 17.48
CA LEU A 167 -4.31 14.75 18.15
C LEU A 167 -4.46 14.88 19.67
N ASN A 168 -5.31 15.80 20.15
CA ASN A 168 -5.61 15.93 21.58
C ASN A 168 -6.37 14.73 22.14
N GLY A 169 -7.25 14.11 21.34
CA GLY A 169 -7.90 12.85 21.70
C GLY A 169 -6.89 11.68 21.77
N TYR A 170 -5.90 11.67 20.88
CA TYR A 170 -4.85 10.64 20.91
C TYR A 170 -3.95 10.72 22.16
N ILE A 171 -3.76 11.90 22.74
CA ILE A 171 -2.98 12.11 23.97
C ILE A 171 -3.85 12.30 25.23
N GLU A 172 -5.14 11.94 25.16
CA GLU A 172 -6.13 12.29 26.19
C GLU A 172 -5.77 11.76 27.58
N ASP A 173 -5.38 10.48 27.64
CA ASP A 173 -4.96 9.79 28.88
C ASP A 173 -3.67 10.35 29.50
N HIS A 174 -3.01 11.26 28.79
CA HIS A 174 -1.73 11.84 29.19
C HIS A 174 -1.81 13.36 29.37
N HIS A 175 -3.01 13.95 29.39
CA HIS A 175 -3.18 15.39 29.66
C HIS A 175 -2.67 15.82 31.04
N ASN A 176 -2.38 14.90 31.97
CA ASN A 176 -1.70 15.24 33.22
C ASN A 176 -0.25 15.68 33.02
N ILE A 177 0.43 15.18 31.98
CA ILE A 177 1.85 15.48 31.68
C ILE A 177 2.03 16.20 30.33
N CYS A 178 1.13 15.99 29.37
CA CYS A 178 1.11 16.63 28.07
C CYS A 178 0.14 17.81 28.06
N ALA A 179 0.54 18.93 27.48
CA ALA A 179 -0.29 20.10 27.27
C ALA A 179 -1.31 19.83 26.17
N ILE A 180 -2.49 20.46 26.30
CA ILE A 180 -3.49 20.52 25.24
C ILE A 180 -2.91 21.38 24.11
N LEU A 181 -2.96 20.85 22.89
CA LEU A 181 -2.47 21.52 21.70
C LEU A 181 -3.57 22.37 21.07
N HIS A 182 -3.20 23.48 20.48
CA HIS A 182 -4.07 24.39 19.73
C HIS A 182 -3.49 24.63 18.34
N LEU A 183 -4.38 24.81 17.36
CA LEU A 183 -3.97 25.23 16.02
C LEU A 183 -3.43 26.65 16.10
N ASP A 184 -2.20 26.86 15.61
CA ASP A 184 -1.58 28.18 15.49
C ASP A 184 -1.73 28.69 14.05
N GLU A 185 -1.22 27.91 13.08
CA GLU A 185 -1.19 28.30 11.68
C GLU A 185 -1.35 27.08 10.76
N ILE A 186 -1.99 27.28 9.61
CA ILE A 186 -1.97 26.33 8.48
C ILE A 186 -0.94 26.85 7.49
N LEU A 187 0.18 26.14 7.35
CA LEU A 187 1.30 26.55 6.52
C LEU A 187 1.12 26.18 5.05
N TRP A 188 0.46 25.05 4.79
CA TRP A 188 0.25 24.55 3.44
C TRP A 188 -0.86 23.51 3.41
N ALA A 189 -1.60 23.45 2.31
CA ALA A 189 -2.65 22.47 2.08
C ALA A 189 -2.71 22.04 0.61
N ALA A 190 -2.93 20.75 0.39
CA ALA A 190 -3.27 20.22 -0.93
C ALA A 190 -4.30 19.12 -0.85
N ARG A 191 -5.02 18.92 -1.95
CA ARG A 191 -5.95 17.82 -2.15
C ARG A 191 -5.48 16.90 -3.25
N LEU A 192 -5.57 15.61 -2.99
CA LEU A 192 -5.31 14.56 -3.97
C LEU A 192 -6.36 14.59 -5.08
N ILE A 193 -5.91 14.67 -6.34
CA ILE A 193 -6.75 14.61 -7.53
C ILE A 193 -6.55 13.27 -8.24
N PRO A 194 -7.56 12.40 -8.24
CA PRO A 194 -7.61 11.24 -9.13
C PRO A 194 -7.52 11.66 -10.59
N THR A 195 -6.71 10.96 -11.39
CA THR A 195 -6.63 11.24 -12.83
C THR A 195 -7.96 10.93 -13.53
N LYS A 196 -8.27 11.65 -14.63
CA LYS A 196 -9.48 11.38 -15.43
C LYS A 196 -9.54 9.92 -15.93
N GLY A 197 -8.38 9.33 -16.24
CA GLY A 197 -8.27 7.92 -16.63
C GLY A 197 -8.70 6.98 -15.52
N LEU A 198 -8.24 7.22 -14.29
CA LEU A 198 -8.58 6.41 -13.11
C LEU A 198 -10.09 6.42 -12.81
N LEU A 199 -10.73 7.59 -12.89
CA LEU A 199 -12.17 7.73 -12.64
C LEU A 199 -13.04 7.03 -13.69
N LYS A 200 -12.56 6.97 -14.94
CA LYS A 200 -13.27 6.36 -16.06
C LYS A 200 -12.99 4.86 -16.23
N PHE A 201 -11.89 4.36 -15.68
CA PHE A 201 -11.51 2.96 -15.80
C PHE A 201 -12.50 2.03 -15.10
N ARG A 202 -12.97 0.99 -15.80
CA ARG A 202 -13.84 -0.06 -15.24
C ARG A 202 -13.08 -1.38 -15.07
N LYS A 203 -12.40 -1.82 -16.12
CA LYS A 203 -11.67 -3.09 -16.24
C LYS A 203 -10.82 -3.07 -17.51
N SER A 204 -10.04 -4.12 -17.73
CA SER A 204 -9.51 -4.44 -19.06
C SER A 204 -10.65 -4.60 -20.08
N GLY A 205 -10.52 -3.92 -21.21
CA GLY A 205 -11.43 -3.97 -22.36
C GLY A 205 -11.09 -5.09 -23.35
N ASP A 206 -9.93 -5.72 -23.20
CA ASP A 206 -9.40 -6.83 -23.98
C ASP A 206 -8.98 -8.01 -23.07
N GLN A 207 -8.67 -9.16 -23.69
CA GLN A 207 -8.27 -10.38 -22.97
C GLN A 207 -6.87 -10.29 -22.35
N ASP A 208 -5.98 -9.54 -23.00
CA ASP A 208 -4.57 -9.37 -22.66
C ASP A 208 -4.29 -8.13 -21.79
N GLY A 209 -5.25 -7.23 -21.64
CA GLY A 209 -5.21 -6.14 -20.66
C GLY A 209 -4.56 -4.84 -21.14
N PHE A 210 -4.26 -4.69 -22.43
CA PHE A 210 -3.61 -3.49 -22.97
C PHE A 210 -4.57 -2.32 -23.17
N ILE A 211 -5.85 -2.60 -23.43
CA ILE A 211 -6.88 -1.59 -23.65
C ILE A 211 -7.76 -1.51 -22.41
N GLY A 212 -7.86 -0.33 -21.80
CA GLY A 212 -8.82 -0.10 -20.71
C GLY A 212 -10.25 0.15 -21.20
N ASP A 213 -11.24 -0.42 -20.54
CA ASP A 213 -12.63 0.01 -20.62
C ASP A 213 -12.82 1.30 -19.80
N PHE A 214 -12.99 2.43 -20.49
CA PHE A 214 -13.17 3.77 -19.89
C PHE A 214 -14.64 4.20 -19.75
N SER A 215 -15.58 3.25 -19.70
CA SER A 215 -17.01 3.54 -19.56
C SER A 215 -17.46 3.82 -18.13
N ALA A 216 -16.60 3.65 -17.12
CA ALA A 216 -16.99 3.88 -15.74
C ALA A 216 -17.31 5.35 -15.47
N LYS A 217 -18.24 5.57 -14.55
CA LYS A 217 -18.58 6.89 -14.00
C LYS A 217 -18.32 6.88 -12.50
N THR A 218 -17.10 6.53 -12.09
CA THR A 218 -16.77 6.43 -10.67
C THR A 218 -16.86 7.80 -10.03
N LYS A 219 -17.80 7.94 -9.10
CA LYS A 219 -17.93 9.14 -8.28
C LYS A 219 -16.86 9.12 -7.21
N VAL A 220 -16.22 10.26 -7.02
CA VAL A 220 -15.34 10.49 -5.88
C VAL A 220 -16.25 10.59 -4.65
N ILE A 221 -16.11 9.64 -3.72
CA ILE A 221 -16.87 9.60 -2.47
C ILE A 221 -16.04 10.08 -1.28
N THR A 222 -14.72 10.11 -1.44
CA THR A 222 -13.75 10.56 -0.45
C THR A 222 -12.74 11.50 -1.08
N GLU A 223 -12.31 12.51 -0.32
CA GLU A 223 -11.19 13.37 -0.68
C GLU A 223 -10.06 13.19 0.33
N ILE A 224 -8.82 13.22 -0.16
CA ILE A 224 -7.63 13.14 0.70
C ILE A 224 -6.95 14.49 0.68
N TYR A 225 -6.83 15.10 1.85
CA TYR A 225 -6.09 16.33 2.10
C TYR A 225 -4.74 16.00 2.69
N GLN A 226 -3.71 16.73 2.29
CA GLN A 226 -2.43 16.77 2.97
C GLN A 226 -2.24 18.18 3.52
N LEU A 227 -2.05 18.29 4.83
CA LEU A 227 -1.90 19.56 5.51
C LEU A 227 -0.52 19.65 6.16
N LYS A 228 0.06 20.84 6.16
CA LYS A 228 1.15 21.23 7.05
C LYS A 228 0.61 22.25 8.02
N VAL A 229 0.62 21.92 9.31
CA VAL A 229 0.06 22.76 10.36
C VAL A 229 1.08 22.99 11.46
N LYS A 230 1.00 24.17 12.06
CA LYS A 230 1.72 24.54 13.25
C LYS A 230 0.77 24.49 14.44
N THR A 231 1.19 23.85 15.53
CA THR A 231 0.44 23.86 16.80
C THR A 231 1.24 24.51 17.92
N VAL A 232 0.51 25.05 18.89
CA VAL A 232 1.05 25.58 20.15
C VAL A 232 0.45 24.83 21.33
N PRO A 233 1.19 24.67 22.45
CA PRO A 233 2.56 25.11 22.69
C PRO A 233 3.62 24.28 21.94
N GLY A 234 4.82 24.86 21.80
CA GLY A 234 6.01 24.15 21.28
C GLY A 234 6.32 24.33 19.80
N ASP A 235 5.63 25.24 19.10
CA ASP A 235 5.85 25.58 17.68
C ASP A 235 5.98 24.34 16.80
N ALA A 236 5.01 23.45 16.98
CA ALA A 236 5.06 22.09 16.52
C ALA A 236 4.58 21.98 15.07
N LEU A 237 5.47 21.57 14.17
CA LEU A 237 5.14 21.42 12.76
C LEU A 237 4.74 19.98 12.46
N PHE A 238 3.51 19.78 12.01
CA PHE A 238 2.98 18.49 11.61
C PHE A 238 2.64 18.47 10.12
N GLU A 239 2.96 17.36 9.48
CA GLU A 239 2.39 16.98 8.19
C GLU A 239 1.39 15.84 8.42
N VAL A 240 0.18 15.97 7.89
CA VAL A 240 -0.89 14.98 8.10
C VAL A 240 -1.68 14.73 6.83
N SER A 241 -2.03 13.46 6.60
CA SER A 241 -3.03 13.07 5.61
C SER A 241 -4.40 12.85 6.26
N ILE A 242 -5.44 13.49 5.72
CA ILE A 242 -6.80 13.48 6.25
C ILE A 242 -7.77 13.07 5.15
N VAL A 243 -8.59 12.05 5.43
CA VAL A 243 -9.63 11.58 4.51
C VAL A 243 -10.96 12.21 4.89
N GLN A 244 -11.60 12.94 3.98
CA GLN A 244 -12.96 13.42 4.13
C GLN A 244 -13.94 12.46 3.43
N ASP A 245 -14.93 11.95 4.16
CA ASP A 245 -16.12 11.32 3.58
C ASP A 245 -17.07 12.42 3.09
N LEU A 246 -17.26 12.52 1.78
CA LEU A 246 -18.05 13.59 1.18
C LEU A 246 -19.56 13.44 1.43
N ALA A 247 -20.04 12.21 1.69
CA ALA A 247 -21.47 11.97 1.93
C ALA A 247 -21.86 12.35 3.36
N LYS A 248 -20.99 12.09 4.33
CA LYS A 248 -21.22 12.39 5.75
C LYS A 248 -20.64 13.72 6.18
N ASN A 249 -19.76 14.30 5.37
CA ASN A 249 -18.94 15.46 5.70
C ASN A 249 -18.10 15.24 6.98
N THR A 250 -17.52 14.04 7.13
CA THR A 250 -16.71 13.65 8.28
C THR A 250 -15.26 13.44 7.88
N PHE A 251 -14.35 13.78 8.78
CA PHE A 251 -12.92 13.59 8.59
C PHE A 251 -12.41 12.37 9.36
N HIS A 252 -11.44 11.68 8.78
CA HIS A 252 -10.81 10.48 9.33
C HIS A 252 -9.30 10.51 9.07
N THR A 253 -8.52 10.25 10.12
CA THR A 253 -7.05 10.13 10.08
C THR A 253 -6.60 9.02 11.01
N LYS A 254 -5.48 8.37 10.70
CA LYS A 254 -4.78 7.48 11.63
C LYS A 254 -3.52 8.16 12.14
N ILE A 255 -3.07 7.77 13.33
CA ILE A 255 -1.82 8.32 13.89
C ILE A 255 -0.59 8.01 13.02
N SER A 256 -0.63 6.91 12.26
CA SER A 256 0.38 6.55 11.25
C SER A 256 0.52 7.58 10.14
N ASP A 257 -0.52 8.36 9.90
CA ASP A 257 -0.60 9.34 8.82
C ASP A 257 -0.16 10.74 9.29
N VAL A 258 0.27 10.85 10.55
CA VAL A 258 0.74 12.09 11.19
C VAL A 258 2.25 12.03 11.40
N SER A 259 2.94 13.00 10.82
CA SER A 259 4.39 13.16 10.93
C SER A 259 4.74 14.48 11.60
N ARG A 260 5.52 14.43 12.69
CA ARG A 260 6.18 15.61 13.27
C ARG A 260 7.42 15.93 12.43
N ILE A 261 7.45 17.09 11.77
CA ILE A 261 8.48 17.44 10.76
C ILE A 261 9.58 18.38 11.29
N ASN A 262 9.45 18.91 12.50
CA ASN A 262 10.53 19.64 13.18
C ASN A 262 10.98 18.97 14.49
N MET A 263 12.18 19.32 14.94
CA MET A 263 12.77 18.76 16.16
C MET A 263 11.94 19.13 17.40
N TYR A 264 11.57 18.14 18.21
CA TYR A 264 10.87 18.35 19.49
C TYR A 264 11.84 18.52 20.67
N GLY A 265 13.04 17.94 20.60
CA GLY A 265 14.10 18.11 21.61
C GLY A 265 13.61 17.84 23.05
N SER A 266 13.83 18.79 23.94
CA SER A 266 13.43 18.72 25.35
C SER A 266 11.94 18.96 25.60
N GLN A 267 11.15 19.35 24.58
CA GLN A 267 9.71 19.59 24.73
C GLN A 267 8.94 18.34 25.15
N ALA A 268 9.45 17.14 24.84
CA ALA A 268 8.81 15.86 25.14
C ALA A 268 9.54 15.04 26.22
N ARG A 269 10.28 15.69 27.12
CA ARG A 269 11.15 15.03 28.11
C ARG A 269 10.38 14.16 29.13
N CYS A 270 9.19 14.58 29.53
CA CYS A 270 8.30 13.85 30.44
C CYS A 270 7.86 12.47 29.93
N VAL A 271 7.80 12.28 28.60
CA VAL A 271 7.42 11.01 27.96
C VAL A 271 8.61 10.24 27.39
N GLU A 272 9.83 10.78 27.51
CA GLU A 272 11.02 10.25 26.84
C GLU A 272 11.34 8.79 27.20
N ASN A 273 11.25 8.45 28.50
CA ASN A 273 11.66 7.15 29.01
C ASN A 273 10.52 6.13 29.11
N SER A 274 9.30 6.58 29.37
CA SER A 274 8.14 5.72 29.65
C SER A 274 7.18 5.58 28.47
N LEU A 275 7.05 6.63 27.65
CA LEU A 275 6.04 6.75 26.58
C LEU A 275 6.68 7.27 25.30
N PHE A 276 7.78 6.65 24.86
CA PHE A 276 8.60 7.14 23.75
C PHE A 276 7.84 7.37 22.45
N HIS A 277 6.76 6.62 22.21
CA HIS A 277 5.90 6.77 21.03
C HIS A 277 5.14 8.11 21.00
N LEU A 278 4.95 8.76 22.15
CA LEU A 278 4.30 10.06 22.27
C LEU A 278 5.24 11.25 22.06
N ARG A 279 6.55 11.03 21.94
CA ARG A 279 7.53 12.13 21.84
C ARG A 279 7.27 13.09 20.67
N LYS A 280 6.61 12.59 19.62
CA LYS A 280 6.24 13.39 18.43
C LYS A 280 5.05 14.32 18.70
N TYR A 281 4.19 13.98 19.65
CA TYR A 281 2.84 14.54 19.81
C TYR A 281 2.68 15.28 21.15
N CYS A 282 3.43 14.89 22.18
CA CYS A 282 3.33 15.47 23.51
C CYS A 282 4.24 16.69 23.65
N TYR A 283 3.67 17.80 24.15
CA TYR A 283 4.42 18.90 24.73
C TYR A 283 4.30 18.82 26.25
N CYS A 284 5.41 18.70 26.97
CA CYS A 284 5.39 18.51 28.42
C CYS A 284 4.95 19.77 29.16
N LYS A 285 4.02 19.60 30.11
CA LYS A 285 3.70 20.61 31.12
C LYS A 285 4.93 20.80 32.00
N GLY A 286 5.35 22.06 32.15
CA GLY A 286 6.51 22.46 32.96
C GLY A 286 6.33 22.18 34.44
#